data_AF-A0A428JDA9-F1
#
_entry.id   AF-A0A428JDA9-F1
#
_cell.length_a   1.000
_cell.length_b   1.000
_cell.length_c   1.000
_cell.angle_alpha   90.00
_cell.angle_beta   90.00
_cell.angle_gamma   90.00
#
_symmetry.space_group_name_H-M   'P 1'
#
loop_
_entity.id
_entity.type
_entity.pdbx_description
1 polymer ?
#
loop_
_entity_poly.entity_id
_entity_poly.type
_entity_poly.pdbx_seq_one_letter_code
_entity_poly.pdbx_strand_id
1 'polypeptide(L)'
;MGKRSVKQLVFFTAFGVFVYFLQYVGKEGDIEACVKNIRGEYKGVIIEKYRRKIDYIKIRTEDSIIDIPLLSIALKDNAQVGDSIKKIALKNECILTKNGQVMHMEYVFISESIRNDSRWPRDLSHIVASDE
;
A
#
# COMPACT_ATOMS: atom_id res chain seq x y z
N MET A 1 -22.03 47.09 -20.27
CA MET A 1 -21.62 45.81 -19.65
C MET A 1 -20.57 45.18 -20.54
N GLY A 2 -19.42 44.69 -20.05
CA GLY A 2 -18.57 43.86 -20.94
C GLY A 2 -17.14 43.55 -20.53
N LYS A 3 -16.37 44.45 -19.90
CA LYS A 3 -14.93 44.21 -19.68
C LYS A 3 -14.56 43.51 -18.36
N ARG A 4 -15.35 43.68 -17.29
CA ARG A 4 -15.12 43.00 -16.00
C ARG A 4 -15.52 41.52 -16.03
N SER A 5 -16.59 41.18 -16.78
CA SER A 5 -17.09 39.81 -16.93
C SER A 5 -16.10 38.92 -17.70
N VAL A 6 -15.44 39.43 -18.74
CA VAL A 6 -14.46 38.64 -19.52
C VAL A 6 -13.21 38.32 -18.69
N LYS A 7 -12.71 39.27 -17.88
CA LYS A 7 -11.56 39.01 -16.99
C LYS A 7 -11.88 37.98 -15.91
N GLN A 8 -13.09 38.03 -15.34
CA GLN A 8 -13.54 37.03 -14.38
C GLN A 8 -13.68 35.65 -15.03
N LEU A 9 -14.24 35.58 -16.24
CA LEU A 9 -14.37 34.33 -16.99
C LEU A 9 -12.99 33.71 -17.27
N VAL A 10 -12.03 34.49 -17.77
CA VAL A 10 -10.65 34.00 -18.02
C VAL A 10 -9.99 33.50 -16.74
N PHE A 11 -10.21 34.19 -15.61
CA PHE A 11 -9.68 33.75 -14.31
C PHE A 11 -10.28 32.41 -13.87
N PHE A 12 -11.61 32.23 -13.98
CA PHE A 12 -12.25 30.96 -13.63
C PHE A 12 -11.80 29.81 -14.54
N THR A 13 -11.63 30.05 -15.83
CA THR A 13 -11.11 29.04 -16.76
C THR A 13 -9.67 28.67 -16.42
N ALA A 14 -8.79 29.66 -16.19
CA ALA A 14 -7.41 29.41 -15.81
C ALA A 14 -7.29 28.69 -14.45
N PHE A 15 -8.13 29.06 -13.49
CA PHE A 15 -8.20 28.40 -12.19
C PHE A 15 -8.70 26.96 -12.32
N GLY A 16 -9.71 26.70 -13.16
CA GLY A 16 -10.18 25.34 -13.44
C GLY A 16 -9.10 24.46 -14.06
N VAL A 17 -8.34 24.98 -15.03
CA VAL A 17 -7.19 24.29 -15.63
C VAL A 17 -6.11 24.03 -14.59
N PHE A 18 -5.81 25.00 -13.72
CA PHE A 18 -4.84 24.84 -12.64
C PHE A 18 -5.24 23.76 -11.63
N VAL A 19 -6.51 23.75 -11.18
CA VAL A 19 -7.03 22.71 -10.28
C VAL A 19 -7.00 21.34 -10.95
N TYR A 20 -7.37 21.24 -12.23
CA TYR A 20 -7.29 19.99 -12.98
C TYR A 20 -5.84 19.49 -13.10
N PHE A 21 -4.90 20.38 -13.36
CA PHE A 21 -3.48 20.06 -13.43
C PHE A 21 -2.93 19.56 -12.08
N LEU A 22 -3.31 20.20 -10.96
CA LEU A 22 -2.93 19.74 -9.62
C LEU A 22 -3.47 18.34 -9.31
N GLN A 23 -4.71 18.04 -9.71
CA GLN A 23 -5.29 16.70 -9.55
C GLN A 23 -4.58 15.65 -10.41
N TYR A 24 -4.15 16.01 -11.62
CA TYR A 24 -3.42 15.13 -12.52
C TYR A 24 -2.04 14.77 -11.96
N VAL A 25 -1.27 15.77 -11.53
CA VAL A 25 0.06 15.58 -10.90
C VAL A 25 -0.05 14.74 -9.62
N GLY A 26 -1.11 14.93 -8.84
CA GLY A 26 -1.36 14.12 -7.63
C GLY A 26 -1.57 12.63 -7.92
N LYS A 27 -2.15 12.27 -9.07
CA LYS A 27 -2.38 10.86 -9.44
C LYS A 27 -1.11 10.15 -9.90
N GLU A 28 -0.23 10.83 -10.64
CA GLU A 28 1.03 10.23 -11.10
C GLU A 28 1.97 9.91 -9.93
N GLY A 29 2.04 10.79 -8.92
CA GLY A 29 2.85 10.55 -7.72
C GLY A 29 2.43 9.30 -6.92
N ASP A 30 1.14 8.95 -6.92
CA ASP A 30 0.63 7.76 -6.22
C ASP A 30 0.99 6.46 -6.96
N ILE A 31 1.00 6.51 -8.30
CA ILE A 31 1.43 5.38 -9.14
C ILE A 31 2.94 5.15 -8.97
N GLU A 32 3.75 6.20 -8.99
CA GLU A 32 5.19 6.08 -8.75
C GLU A 32 5.51 5.52 -7.36
N ALA A 33 4.76 5.94 -6.34
CA ALA A 33 4.88 5.39 -4.99
C ALA A 33 4.52 3.89 -4.96
N CYS A 34 3.44 3.48 -5.63
CA CYS A 34 3.08 2.07 -5.79
C CYS A 34 4.18 1.26 -6.49
N VAL A 35 4.72 1.77 -7.61
CA VAL A 35 5.81 1.12 -8.36
C VAL A 35 7.08 1.02 -7.52
N LYS A 36 7.45 2.08 -6.78
CA LYS A 36 8.60 2.07 -5.87
C LYS A 36 8.45 1.02 -4.77
N ASN A 37 7.25 0.86 -4.23
CA ASN A 37 6.99 -0.14 -3.18
C ASN A 37 6.98 -1.58 -3.72
N ILE A 38 6.48 -1.80 -4.94
CA ILE A 38 6.61 -3.10 -5.63
C ILE A 38 8.09 -3.44 -5.84
N ARG A 39 8.90 -2.46 -6.24
CA ARG A 39 10.35 -2.58 -6.39
C ARG A 39 11.10 -2.76 -5.07
N GLY A 40 10.51 -2.34 -3.95
CA GLY A 40 11.17 -2.40 -2.65
C GLY A 40 11.47 -3.82 -2.18
N GLU A 41 12.66 -3.99 -1.60
CA GLU A 41 13.04 -5.16 -0.81
C GLU A 41 13.10 -4.73 0.66
N TYR A 42 12.63 -5.60 1.55
CA TYR A 42 12.89 -5.43 2.98
C TYR A 42 13.05 -6.80 3.62
N LYS A 43 13.85 -6.84 4.68
CA LYS A 43 14.04 -8.00 5.54
C LYS A 43 13.96 -7.54 6.99
N GLY A 44 13.20 -8.26 7.80
CA GLY A 44 13.04 -7.89 9.20
C GLY A 44 12.44 -9.00 10.03
N VAL A 45 12.25 -8.71 11.31
CA VAL A 45 11.62 -9.60 12.28
C VAL A 45 10.27 -9.04 12.68
N ILE A 46 9.26 -9.91 12.76
CA ILE A 46 7.93 -9.54 13.22
C ILE A 46 7.98 -9.26 14.72
N ILE A 47 7.66 -8.04 15.11
CA ILE A 47 7.69 -7.62 16.52
C ILE A 47 6.27 -7.51 17.12
N GLU A 48 5.25 -7.36 16.29
CA GLU A 48 3.87 -7.17 16.74
C GLU A 48 2.88 -7.62 15.66
N LYS A 49 1.74 -8.18 16.09
CA LYS A 49 0.55 -8.40 15.26
C LYS A 49 -0.60 -7.60 15.87
N TYR A 50 -1.30 -6.81 15.07
CA TYR A 50 -2.39 -5.98 15.56
C TYR A 50 -3.48 -5.80 14.50
N ARG A 51 -4.67 -5.37 14.93
CA ARG A 51 -5.82 -5.11 14.05
C ARG A 51 -6.20 -3.64 14.09
N ARG A 52 -6.44 -3.06 12.91
CA ARG A 52 -7.13 -1.76 12.74
C ARG A 52 -8.42 -2.00 11.94
N LYS A 53 -8.52 -1.44 10.72
CA LYS A 53 -9.54 -1.83 9.74
C LYS A 53 -9.29 -3.24 9.19
N ILE A 54 -8.02 -3.62 9.05
CA ILE A 54 -7.55 -4.95 8.64
C ILE A 54 -6.45 -5.41 9.59
N ASP A 55 -6.00 -6.66 9.42
CA ASP A 55 -4.89 -7.21 10.21
C ASP A 55 -3.54 -6.71 9.67
N TYR A 56 -2.62 -6.42 10.58
CA TYR A 56 -1.29 -5.90 10.29
C TYR A 56 -0.24 -6.67 11.08
N ILE A 57 0.97 -6.70 10.51
CA ILE A 57 2.19 -7.01 11.25
C ILE A 57 3.11 -5.80 11.24
N LYS A 58 3.77 -5.58 12.37
CA LYS A 58 4.86 -4.63 12.48
C LYS A 58 6.17 -5.39 12.39
N ILE A 59 7.05 -4.95 11.49
CA ILE A 59 8.37 -5.54 11.33
C ILE A 59 9.46 -4.55 11.71
N ARG A 60 10.49 -5.05 12.37
CA ARG A 60 11.74 -4.32 12.62
C ARG A 60 12.74 -4.71 11.54
N THR A 61 13.11 -3.76 10.69
CA THR A 61 14.26 -3.89 9.79
C THR A 61 15.51 -3.31 10.46
N GLU A 62 16.67 -3.39 9.80
CA GLU A 62 17.91 -2.77 10.28
C GLU A 62 17.74 -1.26 10.48
N ASP A 63 17.14 -0.58 9.50
CA ASP A 63 17.07 0.89 9.48
C ASP A 63 15.75 1.47 10.01
N SER A 64 14.68 0.66 10.11
CA SER A 64 13.33 1.20 10.29
C SER A 64 12.35 0.22 10.92
N ILE A 65 11.13 0.72 11.16
CA ILE A 65 9.97 -0.09 11.51
C ILE A 65 8.93 0.09 10.40
N ILE A 66 8.40 -1.03 9.89
CA ILE A 66 7.47 -1.03 8.76
C ILE A 66 6.19 -1.73 9.18
N ASP A 67 5.05 -1.12 8.84
CA ASP A 67 3.73 -1.71 9.00
C ASP A 67 3.27 -2.39 7.70
N ILE A 68 3.05 -3.69 7.78
CA ILE A 68 2.68 -4.53 6.66
C ILE A 68 1.22 -4.99 6.81
N PRO A 69 0.35 -4.73 5.82
CA PRO A 69 -1.00 -5.26 5.83
C PRO A 69 -0.99 -6.77 5.55
N LEU A 70 -1.76 -7.54 6.32
CA LEU A 70 -1.93 -8.99 6.14
C LEU A 70 -3.15 -9.26 5.26
N LEU A 71 -2.92 -9.26 3.94
CA LEU A 71 -3.96 -9.50 2.94
C LEU A 71 -4.06 -10.97 2.53
N SER A 72 -2.91 -11.63 2.43
CA SER A 72 -2.86 -13.07 2.20
C SER A 72 -3.27 -13.81 3.47
N ILE A 73 -4.26 -14.70 3.34
CA ILE A 73 -4.71 -15.60 4.42
C ILE A 73 -3.53 -16.48 4.85
N ALA A 74 -2.76 -17.01 3.90
CA ALA A 74 -1.61 -17.85 4.18
C ALA A 74 -0.56 -17.12 5.03
N LEU A 75 -0.23 -15.87 4.70
CA LEU A 75 0.71 -15.07 5.49
C LEU A 75 0.14 -14.75 6.88
N LYS A 76 -1.14 -14.41 6.96
CA LYS A 76 -1.82 -14.08 8.22
C LYS A 76 -1.80 -15.23 9.22
N ASP A 77 -2.08 -16.44 8.76
CA ASP A 77 -2.20 -17.62 9.61
C ASP A 77 -0.84 -18.18 10.02
N ASN A 78 0.16 -18.08 9.14
CA ASN A 78 1.48 -18.66 9.39
C ASN A 78 2.43 -17.74 10.15
N ALA A 79 2.38 -16.43 9.89
CA ALA A 79 3.30 -15.45 10.48
C ALA A 79 3.05 -15.24 11.97
N GLN A 80 4.09 -15.35 12.79
CA GLN A 80 4.05 -15.13 14.23
C GLN A 80 5.10 -14.10 14.67
N VAL A 81 4.92 -13.52 15.86
CA VAL A 81 5.93 -12.63 16.46
C VAL A 81 7.21 -13.43 16.70
N GLY A 82 8.35 -12.86 16.29
CA GLY A 82 9.66 -13.51 16.32
C GLY A 82 10.06 -14.15 14.99
N ASP A 83 9.13 -14.41 14.06
CA ASP A 83 9.47 -14.90 12.72
C ASP A 83 10.18 -13.82 11.91
N SER A 84 11.08 -14.22 11.01
CA SER A 84 11.69 -13.29 10.07
C SER A 84 10.92 -13.31 8.76
N ILE A 85 10.75 -12.14 8.14
CA ILE A 85 10.07 -11.99 6.86
C ILE A 85 10.93 -11.18 5.91
N LYS A 86 10.95 -11.60 4.64
CA LYS A 86 11.65 -10.91 3.56
C LYS A 86 10.71 -10.72 2.38
N LYS A 87 10.44 -9.49 1.98
CA LYS A 87 9.76 -9.21 0.69
C LYS A 87 10.74 -9.33 -0.45
N ILE A 88 10.35 -10.00 -1.52
CA ILE A 88 11.14 -10.05 -2.75
C ILE A 88 10.83 -8.83 -3.63
N ALA A 89 11.87 -8.16 -4.11
CA ALA A 89 11.74 -7.05 -5.04
C ALA A 89 11.03 -7.49 -6.32
N LEU A 90 10.16 -6.64 -6.88
CA LEU A 90 9.43 -6.86 -8.13
C LEU A 90 8.48 -8.07 -8.14
N LYS A 91 8.24 -8.70 -6.99
CA LYS A 91 7.30 -9.81 -6.84
C LYS A 91 6.24 -9.51 -5.80
N ASN A 92 5.06 -10.10 -5.99
CA ASN A 92 4.01 -10.17 -4.98
C ASN A 92 4.24 -11.40 -4.06
N GLU A 93 5.47 -11.51 -3.55
CA GLU A 93 5.91 -12.69 -2.82
C GLU A 93 6.79 -12.26 -1.64
N CYS A 94 6.63 -12.97 -0.52
CA CYS A 94 7.52 -12.86 0.61
C CYS A 94 7.98 -14.24 1.09
N ILE A 95 9.16 -14.26 1.68
CA ILE A 95 9.72 -15.42 2.34
C ILE A 95 9.52 -15.24 3.84
N LEU A 96 8.77 -16.15 4.45
CA LEU A 96 8.61 -16.23 5.90
C LEU A 96 9.54 -17.33 6.43
N THR A 97 10.36 -17.03 7.43
CA THR A 97 11.19 -18.01 8.12
C THR A 97 10.69 -18.19 9.54
N LYS A 98 10.23 -19.40 9.85
CA LYS A 98 9.63 -19.79 11.13
C LYS A 98 10.41 -20.96 11.69
N ASN A 99 11.03 -20.79 12.86
CA ASN A 99 11.86 -21.83 13.49
C ASN A 99 12.92 -22.44 12.54
N GLY A 100 13.51 -21.64 11.67
CA GLY A 100 14.47 -22.09 10.65
C GLY A 100 13.86 -22.69 9.38
N GLN A 101 12.56 -22.97 9.36
CA GLN A 101 11.85 -23.40 8.15
C GLN A 101 11.50 -22.20 7.27
N VAL A 102 11.80 -22.34 5.97
CA VAL A 102 11.54 -21.30 4.96
C VAL A 102 10.23 -21.62 4.23
N MET A 103 9.34 -20.64 4.15
CA MET A 103 8.06 -20.74 3.45
C MET A 103 7.89 -19.57 2.48
N HIS A 104 7.45 -19.89 1.26
CA HIS A 104 7.12 -18.90 0.24
C HIS A 104 5.63 -18.57 0.35
N MET A 105 5.32 -17.29 0.48
CA MET A 105 3.95 -16.81 0.73
C MET A 105 3.62 -15.70 -0.26
N GLU A 106 2.39 -15.73 -0.77
CA GLU A 106 1.88 -14.60 -1.54
C GLU A 106 1.83 -13.34 -0.69
N TYR A 107 2.27 -12.23 -1.27
CA TYR A 107 2.36 -10.94 -0.62
C TYR A 107 1.89 -9.82 -1.54
N VAL A 108 0.73 -9.25 -1.24
CA VAL A 108 0.23 -8.09 -1.97
C VAL A 108 0.55 -6.83 -1.18
N PHE A 109 1.44 -6.00 -1.73
CA PHE A 109 1.68 -4.66 -1.16
C PHE A 109 0.57 -3.71 -1.59
N ILE A 110 0.03 -2.96 -0.62
CA ILE A 110 -0.93 -1.88 -0.87
C ILE A 110 -0.43 -0.60 -0.20
N SER A 111 -0.39 0.49 -0.97
CA SER A 111 0.06 1.80 -0.49
C SER A 111 -0.81 2.33 0.65
N GLU A 112 -0.25 3.22 1.46
CA GLU A 112 -1.01 3.87 2.53
C GLU A 112 -2.17 4.74 2.02
N SER A 113 -1.99 5.42 0.88
CA SER A 113 -3.03 6.20 0.19
C SER A 113 -4.27 5.34 -0.09
N ILE A 114 -4.07 4.16 -0.68
CA ILE A 114 -5.15 3.21 -0.99
C ILE A 114 -5.77 2.64 0.30
N ARG A 115 -4.94 2.27 1.29
CA ARG A 115 -5.42 1.75 2.60
C ARG A 115 -6.29 2.75 3.37
N ASN A 116 -6.05 4.05 3.17
CA ASN A 116 -6.77 5.13 3.84
C ASN A 116 -8.00 5.61 3.06
N ASP A 117 -8.21 5.18 1.81
CA ASP A 117 -9.40 5.52 1.03
C ASP A 117 -10.68 5.01 1.74
N SER A 118 -11.73 5.84 1.76
CA SER A 118 -13.02 5.49 2.38
C SER A 118 -13.73 4.32 1.70
N ARG A 119 -13.43 4.07 0.43
CA ARG A 119 -13.96 2.96 -0.38
C ARG A 119 -13.19 1.66 -0.17
N TRP A 120 -12.05 1.70 0.53
CA TRP A 120 -11.26 0.51 0.79
C TRP A 120 -12.09 -0.51 1.60
N PRO A 121 -12.15 -1.79 1.19
CA PRO A 121 -13.00 -2.75 1.86
C PRO A 121 -12.52 -2.95 3.30
N ARG A 122 -13.47 -2.96 4.23
CA ARG A 122 -13.20 -3.16 5.67
C ARG A 122 -13.03 -4.63 6.02
N ASP A 123 -13.49 -5.50 5.14
CA ASP A 123 -13.32 -6.93 5.21
C ASP A 123 -12.69 -7.38 3.89
N LEU A 124 -11.63 -8.17 3.95
CA LEU A 124 -10.89 -8.66 2.78
C LEU A 124 -10.88 -10.20 2.74
N SER A 125 -11.70 -10.84 3.58
CA SER A 125 -11.85 -12.30 3.65
C SER A 125 -12.23 -12.95 2.31
N HIS A 126 -12.76 -12.18 1.37
CA HIS A 126 -13.21 -12.61 0.05
C HIS A 126 -12.21 -12.37 -1.09
N ILE A 127 -11.06 -11.71 -0.85
CA ILE A 127 -10.12 -11.32 -1.92
C ILE A 127 -9.21 -12.48 -2.37
N VAL A 128 -9.17 -13.61 -1.64
CA VAL A 128 -8.29 -14.75 -1.95
C VAL A 128 -9.07 -15.98 -2.45
N ALA A 129 -10.28 -15.78 -3.00
CA ALA A 129 -11.06 -16.87 -3.60
C ALA A 129 -11.16 -16.70 -5.12
N SER A 130 -10.03 -16.73 -5.80
CA SER A 130 -10.00 -16.98 -7.24
C SER A 130 -8.69 -17.68 -7.62
N ASP A 131 -8.52 -18.89 -7.09
CA ASP A 131 -7.71 -19.91 -7.72
C ASP A 131 -8.63 -20.69 -8.67
N GLU A 132 -8.53 -20.39 -9.97
CA GLU A 132 -8.72 -21.36 -11.05
C GLU A 132 -7.39 -21.49 -11.82
#